data_AF-A0A7S3YFY2-F1
#
_entry.id   AF-A0A7S3YFY2-F1
#
_cell.length_a   1.000
_cell.length_b   1.000
_cell.length_c   1.000
_cell.angle_alpha   90.00
_cell.angle_beta   90.00
_cell.angle_gamma   90.00
#
_symmetry.space_group_name_H-M   'P 1'
#
loop_
_entity.id
_entity.type
_entity.pdbx_description
1 polymer ?
#
loop_
_entity_poly.entity_id
_entity_poly.type
_entity_poly.pdbx_seq_one_letter_code
_entity_poly.pdbx_strand_id
1 'polypeptide(L)'
;ARGRKYLGEPEPDAMKFGQKLLQMRIPDWAQFYIDYQELKYILKSHLSNPEHSEGEEDEEKGPRPKAEVPDLKVKNLSGMQKCGKNQPLRDLGAMSQAFFTMLEDEINVAEAFYKTQLQSIQAQLNKAK
;
A
#
# COMPACT_ATOMS: atom_id res chain seq x y z
N ALA A 1 10.67 34.61 -30.39
CA ALA A 1 9.72 34.79 -29.28
C ALA A 1 10.17 33.94 -28.08
N ARG A 2 9.96 34.41 -26.84
CA ARG A 2 10.19 33.58 -25.62
C ARG A 2 8.87 32.89 -25.25
N GLY A 3 8.87 31.57 -25.06
CA GLY A 3 7.63 30.81 -24.86
C GLY A 3 7.82 29.44 -24.23
N ARG A 4 8.06 29.43 -22.91
CA ARG A 4 7.81 28.35 -21.93
C ARG A 4 8.08 26.89 -22.36
N LYS A 5 9.15 26.31 -21.80
CA LYS A 5 9.25 24.86 -21.62
C LYS A 5 8.12 24.40 -20.69
N TYR A 6 7.41 23.33 -21.06
CA TYR A 6 6.59 22.59 -20.11
C TYR A 6 7.53 21.77 -19.22
N LEU A 7 7.96 22.36 -18.11
CA LEU A 7 8.39 21.58 -16.95
C LEU A 7 7.13 20.95 -16.38
N GLY A 8 7.05 19.62 -16.40
CA GLY A 8 6.01 18.91 -15.67
C GLY A 8 6.19 19.19 -14.18
N GLU A 9 5.29 19.97 -13.59
CA GLU A 9 5.22 20.08 -12.14
C GLU A 9 4.82 18.71 -11.59
N PRO A 10 5.52 18.19 -10.56
CA PRO A 10 5.11 16.95 -9.92
C PRO A 10 3.77 17.18 -9.21
N GLU A 11 2.79 16.35 -9.54
CA GLU A 11 1.46 16.23 -8.90
C GLU A 11 1.51 16.55 -7.39
N PRO A 12 0.73 17.54 -6.90
CA PRO A 12 0.90 18.07 -5.55
C PRO A 12 0.50 17.08 -4.44
N ASP A 13 -0.35 16.10 -4.74
CA ASP A 13 -0.97 15.18 -3.76
C ASP A 13 -0.39 13.76 -3.74
N ALA A 14 0.91 13.63 -4.02
CA ALA A 14 1.66 12.41 -3.67
C ALA A 14 1.73 12.23 -2.14
N MET A 15 0.67 11.68 -1.53
CA MET A 15 0.47 11.38 -0.10
C MET A 15 1.79 11.10 0.64
N LYS A 16 2.31 12.11 1.34
CA LYS A 16 3.64 12.08 2.00
C LYS A 16 3.64 11.31 3.32
N PHE A 17 2.81 10.27 3.45
CA PHE A 17 2.62 9.51 4.69
C PHE A 17 3.96 9.00 5.26
N GLY A 18 4.77 8.31 4.45
CA GLY A 18 6.08 7.80 4.91
C GLY A 18 7.05 8.90 5.38
N GLN A 19 7.01 10.09 4.78
CA GLN A 19 7.83 11.22 5.23
C GLN A 19 7.29 11.80 6.55
N LYS A 20 5.96 11.92 6.67
CA LYS A 20 5.29 12.42 7.88
C LYS A 20 5.44 11.45 9.06
N LEU A 21 5.42 10.15 8.82
CA LEU A 21 5.67 9.11 9.83
C LEU A 21 7.08 9.26 10.42
N LEU A 22 8.10 9.42 9.56
CA LEU A 22 9.49 9.66 9.99
C LEU A 22 9.69 10.98 10.76
N GLN A 23 8.86 12.00 10.50
CA GLN A 23 8.90 13.28 11.22
C GLN A 23 8.19 13.24 12.58
N MET A 24 7.15 12.41 12.74
CA MET A 24 6.34 12.34 13.96
C MET A 24 6.75 11.20 14.90
N ARG A 25 7.59 10.26 14.47
CA ARG A 25 8.04 9.14 15.31
C ARG A 25 8.93 9.62 16.46
N ILE A 26 8.77 9.01 17.62
CA ILE A 26 9.70 9.18 18.75
C ILE A 26 11.00 8.42 18.42
N PRO A 27 12.19 9.06 18.43
CA PRO A 27 13.44 8.43 18.00
C PRO A 27 13.77 7.14 18.74
N ASP A 28 13.60 7.12 20.06
CA ASP A 28 13.88 5.96 20.92
C ASP A 28 12.95 4.77 20.64
N TRP A 29 11.83 5.01 19.97
CA TRP A 29 10.82 4.00 19.64
C TRP A 29 10.84 3.64 18.15
N ALA A 30 11.81 4.15 17.37
CA ALA A 30 11.83 4.04 15.91
C ALA A 30 11.72 2.59 15.38
N GLN A 31 12.24 1.61 16.12
CA GLN A 31 12.19 0.17 15.81
C GLN A 31 10.82 -0.50 16.08
N PHE A 32 9.88 0.21 16.71
CA PHE A 32 8.52 -0.28 16.98
C PHE A 32 7.46 0.42 16.09
N TYR A 33 7.91 1.27 15.15
CA TYR A 33 7.06 1.82 14.10
C TYR A 33 7.20 0.98 12.83
N ILE A 34 6.09 0.79 12.14
CA ILE A 34 5.99 0.08 10.86
C ILE A 34 6.99 0.61 9.82
N ASP A 35 7.78 -0.26 9.18
CA ASP A 35 8.65 0.15 8.06
C ASP A 35 7.84 0.33 6.76
N TYR A 36 7.29 1.53 6.64
CA TYR A 36 6.55 1.95 5.46
C TYR A 36 7.40 2.01 4.17
N GLN A 37 8.73 2.10 4.25
CA GLN A 37 9.58 2.10 3.06
C GLN A 37 9.82 0.68 2.55
N GLU A 38 10.05 -0.28 3.45
CA GLU A 38 10.17 -1.70 3.10
C GLU A 38 8.88 -2.24 2.49
N LEU A 39 7.73 -2.00 3.13
CA LEU A 39 6.42 -2.38 2.58
C LEU A 39 6.18 -1.77 1.18
N LYS A 40 6.57 -0.51 0.98
CA LYS A 40 6.47 0.17 -0.32
C LYS A 40 7.45 -0.38 -1.36
N TYR A 41 8.64 -0.82 -0.93
CA TYR A 41 9.63 -1.47 -1.79
C TYR A 41 9.12 -2.84 -2.26
N ILE A 42 8.57 -3.65 -1.36
CA ILE A 42 8.01 -4.98 -1.66
C ILE A 42 6.85 -4.87 -2.65
N LEU A 43 5.89 -3.97 -2.39
CA LEU A 43 4.79 -3.73 -3.34
C LEU A 43 5.30 -3.29 -4.72
N LYS A 44 6.35 -2.46 -4.78
CA LYS A 44 6.98 -2.08 -6.06
C LYS A 44 7.69 -3.24 -6.73
N SER A 45 8.45 -4.06 -6.02
CA SER A 45 9.20 -5.19 -6.61
C SER A 45 8.26 -6.22 -7.23
N HIS A 46 7.10 -6.46 -6.62
CA HIS A 46 6.05 -7.31 -7.20
C HIS A 46 5.37 -6.68 -8.42
N LEU A 47 5.19 -5.35 -8.47
CA LEU A 47 4.56 -4.67 -9.61
C LEU A 47 5.52 -4.46 -10.80
N SER A 48 6.80 -4.17 -10.55
CA SER A 48 7.77 -3.76 -11.57
C SER A 48 8.48 -4.94 -12.25
N ASN A 49 7.77 -5.72 -13.08
CA ASN A 49 8.41 -6.43 -14.19
C ASN A 49 8.51 -5.48 -15.40
N PRO A 50 9.69 -5.26 -16.00
CA PRO A 50 9.86 -4.36 -17.14
C PRO A 50 9.65 -5.09 -18.48
N GLU A 51 8.42 -5.55 -18.74
CA GLU A 51 8.02 -6.14 -20.04
C GLU A 51 6.71 -5.49 -20.53
N HIS A 52 6.65 -4.15 -20.45
CA HIS A 52 5.84 -3.25 -21.30
C HIS A 52 6.20 -1.79 -20.97
N SER A 53 7.29 -1.33 -21.57
CA SER A 53 7.43 0.06 -22.01
C SER A 53 6.96 0.11 -23.46
N GLU A 54 6.50 1.29 -23.91
CA GLU A 54 5.79 1.50 -25.19
C GLU A 54 4.38 0.88 -25.17
N GLY A 55 3.27 1.60 -25.40
CA GLY A 55 3.11 3.03 -25.66
C GLY A 55 2.12 3.24 -26.79
N GLU A 56 0.91 3.68 -26.49
CA GLU A 56 0.00 4.33 -27.45
C GLU A 56 -1.10 5.07 -26.68
N GLU A 57 -1.32 6.31 -27.08
CA GLU A 57 -2.46 7.13 -26.68
C GLU A 57 -3.62 6.77 -27.60
N ASP A 58 -4.83 6.56 -27.09
CA ASP A 58 -6.00 6.79 -27.92
C ASP A 58 -7.18 7.35 -27.10
N GLU A 59 -7.93 8.23 -27.74
CA GLU A 59 -8.81 9.22 -27.13
C GLU A 59 -10.28 8.89 -27.44
N GLU A 60 -11.08 8.43 -26.47
CA GLU A 60 -12.53 8.59 -26.63
C GLU A 60 -13.33 8.96 -25.37
N LYS A 61 -14.03 10.09 -25.53
CA LYS A 61 -15.08 10.72 -24.72
C LYS A 61 -15.95 9.78 -23.85
N GLY A 62 -16.28 10.28 -22.65
CA GLY A 62 -17.43 9.80 -21.88
C GLY A 62 -18.80 10.13 -22.53
N PRO A 63 -19.92 9.70 -21.93
CA PRO A 63 -20.31 10.27 -20.63
C PRO A 63 -20.95 9.31 -19.59
N ARG A 64 -20.80 9.66 -18.30
CA ARG A 64 -21.78 9.37 -17.21
C ARG A 64 -22.93 10.40 -17.30
N PRO A 65 -24.19 10.17 -16.86
CA PRO A 65 -24.62 9.57 -15.57
C PRO A 65 -25.72 8.49 -15.78
N LYS A 66 -26.46 7.92 -14.80
CA LYS A 66 -26.75 8.26 -13.38
C LYS A 66 -26.50 7.06 -12.43
N ALA A 67 -27.43 6.82 -11.50
CA ALA A 67 -27.47 5.73 -10.52
C ALA A 67 -28.92 5.24 -10.35
N GLU A 68 -29.09 3.96 -10.06
CA GLU A 68 -30.24 3.35 -9.35
C GLU A 68 -29.82 1.94 -8.90
N VAL A 69 -30.31 1.48 -7.74
CA VAL A 69 -29.99 0.16 -7.16
C VAL A 69 -31.32 -0.59 -6.95
N PRO A 70 -31.39 -1.89 -7.27
CA PRO A 70 -31.53 -2.84 -6.16
C PRO A 70 -30.78 -4.18 -6.33
N ASP A 71 -30.69 -4.88 -5.21
CA ASP A 71 -30.13 -6.22 -4.99
C ASP A 71 -30.52 -7.28 -6.04
N LEU A 72 -29.56 -8.09 -6.52
CA LEU A 72 -29.83 -9.44 -7.06
C LEU A 72 -28.59 -10.35 -7.12
N LYS A 73 -28.66 -11.41 -6.32
CA LYS A 73 -27.74 -12.52 -6.06
C LYS A 73 -27.27 -13.26 -7.33
N VAL A 74 -25.96 -13.25 -7.65
CA VAL A 74 -25.36 -14.10 -8.70
C VAL A 74 -24.19 -14.94 -8.17
N LYS A 75 -24.18 -16.23 -8.51
CA LYS A 75 -23.17 -17.23 -8.13
C LYS A 75 -22.04 -17.28 -9.16
N ASN A 76 -20.85 -17.67 -8.69
CA ASN A 76 -19.75 -18.32 -9.46
C ASN A 76 -19.37 -17.74 -10.83
N LEU A 77 -18.24 -17.03 -10.89
CA LEU A 77 -17.42 -16.93 -12.10
C LEU A 77 -16.09 -17.67 -11.92
N SER A 78 -16.18 -19.00 -11.98
CA SER A 78 -15.05 -19.85 -12.37
C SER A 78 -14.74 -19.58 -13.84
N GLY A 79 -13.82 -18.66 -14.14
CA GLY A 79 -13.66 -18.18 -15.51
C GLY A 79 -12.50 -17.24 -15.82
N MET A 80 -11.35 -17.33 -15.15
CA MET A 80 -10.15 -16.64 -15.66
C MET A 80 -9.53 -17.42 -16.82
N GLN A 81 -9.74 -16.92 -18.03
CA GLN A 81 -9.18 -17.48 -19.26
C GLN A 81 -7.66 -17.31 -19.33
N LYS A 82 -6.97 -18.45 -19.30
CA LYS A 82 -5.64 -18.75 -19.89
C LYS A 82 -4.77 -17.53 -20.25
N CYS A 83 -3.84 -17.19 -19.35
CA CYS A 83 -2.65 -16.42 -19.71
C CYS A 83 -1.79 -17.23 -20.72
N GLY A 84 -1.05 -16.52 -21.57
CA GLY A 84 -0.26 -17.10 -22.67
C GLY A 84 0.87 -18.01 -22.19
N LYS A 85 1.28 -18.94 -23.05
CA LYS A 85 2.45 -19.79 -22.81
C LYS A 85 3.71 -18.91 -22.82
N ASN A 86 4.61 -19.14 -21.86
CA ASN A 86 5.95 -18.52 -21.72
C ASN A 86 6.06 -17.21 -20.89
N GLN A 87 5.19 -17.00 -19.90
CA GLN A 87 5.58 -16.22 -18.71
C GLN A 87 5.71 -17.16 -17.51
N PRO A 88 6.69 -16.95 -16.60
CA PRO A 88 6.67 -17.58 -15.29
C PRO A 88 5.40 -17.09 -14.58
N LEU A 89 4.46 -18.02 -14.33
CA LEU A 89 3.21 -17.70 -13.66
C LEU A 89 3.53 -17.15 -12.27
N ARG A 90 3.44 -15.83 -12.14
CA ARG A 90 3.64 -15.12 -10.87
C ARG A 90 2.58 -15.62 -9.89
N ASP A 91 3.00 -16.41 -8.89
CA ASP A 91 2.10 -16.90 -7.85
C ASP A 91 1.71 -15.74 -6.93
N LEU A 92 0.68 -15.01 -7.35
CA LEU A 92 0.09 -13.90 -6.62
C LEU A 92 -0.51 -14.36 -5.28
N GLY A 93 -0.88 -15.64 -5.17
CA GLY A 93 -1.30 -16.26 -3.91
C GLY A 93 -0.14 -16.29 -2.92
N ALA A 94 0.97 -16.92 -3.28
CA ALA A 94 2.16 -17.00 -2.42
C ALA A 94 2.75 -15.61 -2.10
N MET A 95 2.81 -14.69 -3.09
CA MET A 95 3.32 -13.33 -2.86
C MET A 95 2.42 -12.51 -1.93
N SER A 96 1.09 -12.60 -2.08
CA SER A 96 0.17 -11.90 -1.16
C SER A 96 0.22 -12.50 0.24
N GLN A 97 0.30 -13.83 0.38
CA GLN A 97 0.45 -14.49 1.68
C GLN A 97 1.72 -14.01 2.42
N ALA A 98 2.87 -14.01 1.74
CA ALA A 98 4.13 -13.54 2.33
C ALA A 98 4.07 -12.06 2.78
N PHE A 99 3.43 -11.21 1.97
CA PHE A 99 3.22 -9.80 2.32
C PHE A 99 2.31 -9.61 3.54
N PHE A 100 1.21 -10.38 3.64
CA PHE A 100 0.32 -10.30 4.81
C PHE A 100 0.96 -10.87 6.08
N THR A 101 1.73 -11.95 6.02
CA THR A 101 2.49 -12.45 7.18
C THR A 101 3.49 -11.40 7.69
N MET A 102 4.21 -10.72 6.80
CA MET A 102 5.10 -9.62 7.20
C MET A 102 4.34 -8.45 7.86
N LEU A 103 3.17 -8.09 7.34
CA LEU A 103 2.31 -7.07 7.97
C LEU A 103 1.80 -7.51 9.35
N GLU A 104 1.45 -8.78 9.53
CA GLU A 104 1.05 -9.34 10.82
C GLU A 104 2.21 -9.26 11.82
N ASP A 105 3.43 -9.62 11.44
CA ASP A 105 4.62 -9.50 12.28
C ASP A 105 4.92 -8.05 12.70
N GLU A 106 4.88 -7.10 11.76
CA GLU A 106 5.04 -5.66 12.05
C GLU A 106 3.97 -5.13 13.02
N ILE A 107 2.71 -5.56 12.85
CA ILE A 107 1.60 -5.20 13.76
C ILE A 107 1.82 -5.82 15.14
N ASN A 108 2.26 -7.08 15.22
CA ASN A 108 2.53 -7.77 16.47
C ASN A 108 3.65 -7.08 17.28
N VAL A 109 4.71 -6.61 16.61
CA VAL A 109 5.79 -5.82 17.24
C VAL A 109 5.25 -4.52 17.83
N ALA A 110 4.49 -3.75 17.05
CA ALA A 110 3.91 -2.48 17.50
C ALA A 110 2.91 -2.67 18.66
N GLU A 111 2.07 -3.72 18.59
CA GLU A 111 1.08 -4.02 19.63
C GLU A 111 1.75 -4.49 20.94
N ALA A 112 2.78 -5.34 20.86
CA ALA A 112 3.56 -5.77 22.01
C ALA A 112 4.22 -4.57 22.72
N PHE A 113 4.85 -3.67 21.95
CA PHE A 113 5.42 -2.44 22.50
C PHE A 113 4.36 -1.56 23.18
N TYR A 114 3.23 -1.31 22.54
CA TYR A 114 2.13 -0.52 23.09
C TYR A 114 1.61 -1.11 24.42
N LYS A 115 1.39 -2.43 24.47
CA LYS A 115 0.98 -3.14 25.70
C LYS A 115 1.99 -2.96 26.82
N THR A 116 3.29 -3.07 26.54
CA THR A 116 4.36 -2.85 27.53
C THR A 116 4.39 -1.41 28.06
N GLN A 117 4.26 -0.41 27.20
CA GLN A 117 4.21 1.00 27.63
C GLN A 117 2.98 1.28 28.50
N LEU A 118 1.81 0.78 28.11
CA LEU A 118 0.56 0.95 28.86
C LEU A 118 0.66 0.32 30.26
N GLN A 119 1.19 -0.90 30.37
CA GLN A 119 1.44 -1.55 31.65
C GLN A 119 2.44 -0.78 32.53
N SER A 120 3.52 -0.26 31.94
CA SER A 120 4.51 0.56 32.66
C SER A 120 3.88 1.83 33.25
N ILE A 121 3.11 2.57 32.44
CA ILE A 121 2.40 3.79 32.87
C ILE A 121 1.37 3.46 33.96
N GLN A 122 0.60 2.38 33.81
CA GLN A 122 -0.38 1.96 34.81
C GLN A 122 0.29 1.56 36.14
N ALA A 123 1.43 0.87 36.09
CA ALA A 123 2.21 0.53 37.28
C ALA A 123 2.80 1.76 37.98
N GLN A 124 3.22 2.79 37.24
CA GLN A 124 3.66 4.07 37.80
C GLN A 124 2.49 4.82 38.47
N LEU A 125 1.34 4.91 37.80
CA LEU A 125 0.13 5.55 38.32
C LEU A 125 -0.35 4.89 39.63
N ASN A 126 -0.26 3.55 39.73
CA ASN A 126 -0.64 2.81 40.93
C ASN A 126 0.37 2.94 42.09
N LYS A 127 1.62 3.33 41.83
CA LYS A 127 2.63 3.64 42.87
C LYS A 127 2.56 5.08 43.37
N ALA A 128 1.91 5.96 42.61
CA ALA A 128 1.76 7.39 42.91
C ALA A 128 0.42 7.73 43.61
N LYS A 129 -0.38 6.71 43.94
CA LYS A 129 -1.64 6.78 44.68
C LYS A 129 -1.48 6.12 46.06
#